data_AF-A0AAW8HJG2-F1
#
_entry.id   AF-A0AAW8HJG2-F1
#
_cell.length_a   1.000
_cell.length_b   1.000
_cell.length_c   1.000
_cell.angle_alpha   90.00
_cell.angle_beta   90.00
_cell.angle_gamma   90.00
#
_symmetry.space_group_name_H-M   'P 1'
#
loop_
_entity.id
_entity.type
_entity.pdbx_description
1 polymer ?
#
loop_
_entity_poly.entity_id
_entity_poly.type
_entity_poly.pdbx_seq_one_letter_code
_entity_poly.pdbx_strand_id
1 'polypeptide(L)'
;MTGFELRLWRRGFDWSQERAAEELGISVRSYITYESHEPPRIIALAALALEKKVNGRSDTDFLKWRQEHKLTQTNAAKMLGVSLRCYIDYEKIKAPYFACLAIHALEGANKFLI
;
A
#
# COMPACT_ATOMS: atom_id res chain seq x y z
N MET A 1 10.28 -4.45 -3.31
CA MET A 1 10.98 -3.29 -2.74
C MET A 1 11.58 -3.70 -1.41
N THR A 2 12.91 -3.70 -1.28
CA THR A 2 13.67 -3.92 -0.04
C THR A 2 13.70 -2.65 0.82
N GLY A 3 14.21 -2.71 2.05
CA GLY A 3 14.39 -1.53 2.90
C GLY A 3 15.36 -0.50 2.31
N PHE A 4 16.40 -0.97 1.61
CA PHE A 4 17.31 -0.10 0.87
C PHE A 4 16.60 0.64 -0.28
N GLU A 5 15.77 -0.08 -1.05
CA GLU A 5 14.98 0.53 -2.13
C GLU A 5 13.93 1.51 -1.58
N LEU A 6 13.33 1.24 -0.42
CA LEU A 6 12.41 2.17 0.26
C LEU A 6 13.12 3.48 0.64
N ARG A 7 14.35 3.38 1.14
CA ARG A 7 15.18 4.55 1.47
C ARG A 7 15.52 5.35 0.21
N LEU A 8 15.89 4.67 -0.88
CA LEU A 8 16.19 5.33 -2.14
C LEU A 8 14.97 6.03 -2.72
N TRP A 9 13.81 5.36 -2.69
CA TRP A 9 12.52 5.91 -3.12
C TRP A 9 12.24 7.26 -2.47
N ARG A 10 12.23 7.36 -1.13
CA ARG A 10 11.92 8.65 -0.48
C ARG A 10 12.98 9.72 -0.75
N ARG A 11 14.24 9.34 -0.93
CA ARG A 11 15.31 10.29 -1.28
C ARG A 11 15.12 10.83 -2.70
N GLY A 12 14.54 10.04 -3.61
CA GLY A 12 14.12 10.48 -4.94
C GLY A 12 13.04 11.58 -4.91
N PHE A 13 12.26 11.67 -3.83
CA PHE A 13 11.29 12.75 -3.59
C PHE A 13 11.83 13.91 -2.73
N ASP A 14 13.10 13.85 -2.32
CA ASP A 14 13.69 14.74 -1.32
C ASP A 14 12.92 14.73 0.02
N TRP A 15 12.41 13.56 0.41
CA TRP A 15 11.65 13.40 1.66
C TRP A 15 12.52 12.95 2.83
N SER A 16 12.24 13.54 4.00
CA SER A 16 12.70 13.01 5.28
C SER A 16 11.97 11.69 5.62
N GLN A 17 12.44 10.98 6.64
CA GLN A 17 11.75 9.76 7.11
C GLN A 17 10.35 10.10 7.67
N GLU A 18 10.23 11.24 8.34
CA GLU A 18 8.97 11.75 8.88
C GLU A 18 7.98 12.06 7.76
N ARG A 19 8.43 12.78 6.72
CA ARG A 19 7.59 13.11 5.57
C ARG A 19 7.15 11.85 4.81
N ALA A 20 8.06 10.92 4.59
CA ALA A 20 7.74 9.66 3.92
C ALA A 20 6.74 8.80 4.75
N ALA A 21 6.88 8.80 6.08
CA ALA A 21 5.93 8.13 6.96
C ALA A 21 4.54 8.79 6.91
N GLU A 22 4.49 10.12 6.89
CA GLU A 22 3.26 10.90 6.73
C GLU A 22 2.56 10.59 5.42
N GLU A 23 3.28 10.60 4.29
CA GLU A 23 2.74 10.30 2.96
C GLU A 23 2.23 8.86 2.85
N LEU A 24 2.82 7.92 3.59
CA LEU A 24 2.30 6.55 3.69
C LEU A 24 1.20 6.40 4.75
N GLY A 25 0.96 7.40 5.60
CA GLY A 25 0.01 7.30 6.71
C GLY A 25 0.40 6.26 7.77
N ILE A 26 1.71 6.10 8.02
CA ILE A 26 2.24 5.19 9.05
C ILE A 26 3.06 5.97 10.09
N SER A 27 3.39 5.32 11.22
CA SER A 27 4.28 5.94 12.20
C SER A 27 5.72 6.02 11.70
N VAL A 28 6.44 7.09 12.09
CA VAL A 28 7.88 7.26 11.79
C VAL A 28 8.70 6.05 12.27
N ARG A 29 8.37 5.51 13.45
CA ARG A 29 9.01 4.29 14.00
C ARG A 29 8.87 3.10 13.06
N SER A 30 7.68 2.87 12.52
CA SER A 30 7.45 1.79 11.55
C SER A 30 8.26 2.02 10.28
N TYR A 31 8.27 3.26 9.77
CA TYR A 31 9.05 3.62 8.60
C TYR A 31 10.55 3.35 8.77
N ILE A 32 11.15 3.80 9.87
CA ILE A 32 12.57 3.54 10.21
C ILE A 32 12.86 2.03 10.27
N THR A 33 11.94 1.27 10.87
CA THR A 33 12.07 -0.19 10.97
C THR A 33 12.05 -0.84 9.58
N TYR A 34 11.17 -0.37 8.70
CA TYR A 34 11.03 -0.84 7.32
C TYR A 34 12.18 -0.45 6.40
N GLU A 35 12.89 0.65 6.66
CA GLU A 35 14.14 0.92 5.94
C GLU A 35 15.27 -0.03 6.36
N SER A 36 15.25 -0.44 7.63
CA SER A 36 16.31 -1.27 8.22
C SER A 36 16.11 -2.76 7.93
N HIS A 37 14.89 -3.15 7.58
CA HIS A 37 14.48 -4.52 7.27
C HIS A 37 13.71 -4.54 5.93
N GLU A 38 13.05 -5.66 5.62
CA GLU A 38 12.18 -5.70 4.45
C GLU A 38 10.80 -5.09 4.79
N PRO A 39 10.32 -4.08 4.03
CA PRO A 39 9.00 -3.52 4.27
C PRO A 39 7.92 -4.57 3.96
N PRO A 40 6.79 -4.56 4.70
CA PRO A 40 5.63 -5.37 4.33
C PRO A 40 5.22 -5.06 2.90
N ARG A 41 4.81 -6.10 2.15
CA ARG A 41 4.46 -5.95 0.73
C ARG A 41 3.39 -4.87 0.48
N ILE A 42 2.44 -4.69 1.39
CA ILE A 42 1.42 -3.64 1.29
C ILE A 42 2.03 -2.22 1.31
N ILE A 43 3.11 -2.01 2.07
CA ILE A 43 3.83 -0.73 2.13
C ILE A 43 4.61 -0.52 0.83
N ALA A 44 5.20 -1.58 0.29
CA ALA A 44 5.87 -1.50 -1.01
C ALA A 44 4.91 -1.12 -2.14
N LEU A 45 3.71 -1.70 -2.15
CA LEU A 45 2.66 -1.31 -3.09
C LEU A 45 2.22 0.14 -2.88
N ALA A 46 2.05 0.57 -1.64
CA ALA A 46 1.68 1.96 -1.34
C ALA A 46 2.71 2.97 -1.86
N ALA A 47 4.01 2.69 -1.67
CA ALA A 47 5.09 3.53 -2.20
C ALA A 47 5.09 3.63 -3.73
N LEU A 48 4.82 2.51 -4.42
CA LEU A 48 4.68 2.49 -5.88
C LEU A 48 3.47 3.30 -6.37
N ALA A 49 2.37 3.32 -5.62
CA ALA A 49 1.22 4.15 -5.95
C ALA A 49 1.55 5.65 -5.86
N LEU A 50 2.27 6.05 -4.80
CA LEU A 50 2.72 7.43 -4.62
C LEU A 50 3.69 7.88 -5.72
N GLU A 51 4.57 6.99 -6.17
CA GLU A 51 5.49 7.29 -7.27
C GLU A 51 4.77 7.64 -8.57
N LYS A 52 3.66 6.94 -8.85
CA LYS A 52 2.80 7.19 -10.01
C LYS A 52 1.96 8.46 -9.87
N LYS A 53 2.17 9.28 -8.83
CA LYS A 53 1.40 10.49 -8.51
C LYS A 53 -0.11 10.23 -8.55
N VAL A 54 -0.55 9.16 -7.89
CA VAL A 54 -1.99 8.94 -7.70
C VAL A 54 -2.51 10.09 -6.80
N ASN A 55 -3.02 11.14 -7.45
CA ASN A 55 -3.58 12.31 -6.79
C ASN A 55 -4.96 11.94 -6.23
N GLY A 56 -5.01 11.63 -4.94
CA GLY A 56 -6.28 11.52 -4.23
C GLY A 56 -6.14 10.90 -2.86
N ARG A 57 -6.74 11.54 -1.86
CA ARG A 57 -7.19 10.83 -0.66
C ARG A 57 -8.20 9.78 -1.13
N SER A 58 -7.74 8.56 -1.33
CA SER A 58 -8.62 7.52 -1.84
C SER A 58 -9.28 6.79 -0.68
N ASP A 59 -10.57 7.01 -0.48
CA ASP A 59 -11.42 6.13 0.34
C ASP A 59 -11.79 4.90 -0.50
N THR A 60 -10.79 4.10 -0.89
CA THR A 60 -11.03 2.88 -1.68
C THR A 60 -11.93 1.95 -0.90
N ASP A 61 -13.05 1.56 -1.50
CA ASP A 61 -13.94 0.55 -0.95
C ASP A 61 -13.39 -0.85 -1.29
N PHE A 62 -12.84 -1.52 -0.28
CA PHE A 62 -12.23 -2.84 -0.41
C PHE A 62 -13.24 -3.91 -0.84
N LEU A 63 -14.48 -3.82 -0.35
CA LEU A 63 -15.54 -4.76 -0.69
C LEU A 63 -15.91 -4.60 -2.16
N LYS A 64 -16.13 -3.36 -2.60
CA LYS A 64 -16.44 -3.04 -3.99
C LYS A 64 -15.31 -3.47 -4.92
N TRP A 65 -14.07 -3.10 -4.62
CA TRP A 65 -12.89 -3.49 -5.40
C TRP A 65 -12.80 -5.01 -5.58
N ARG A 66 -12.98 -5.77 -4.49
CA ARG A 66 -12.93 -7.24 -4.52
C ARG A 66 -14.02 -7.83 -5.40
N GLN A 67 -15.25 -7.29 -5.31
CA GLN A 67 -16.39 -7.75 -6.10
C GLN A 67 -16.18 -7.48 -7.59
N GLU A 68 -15.71 -6.29 -7.96
CA GLU A 68 -15.43 -5.91 -9.34
C GLU A 68 -14.37 -6.81 -9.99
N HIS A 69 -13.34 -7.16 -9.23
CA HIS A 69 -12.26 -8.05 -9.67
C HIS A 69 -12.56 -9.54 -9.47
N LYS A 70 -13.76 -9.89 -8.97
CA LYS A 70 -14.19 -11.28 -8.70
C LYS A 70 -13.21 -12.06 -7.81
N LEU A 71 -12.61 -11.39 -6.83
CA LEU A 71 -11.60 -11.97 -5.94
C LEU A 71 -12.26 -12.62 -4.71
N THR A 72 -11.65 -13.69 -4.20
CA THR A 72 -11.93 -14.18 -2.85
C THR A 72 -11.19 -13.33 -1.82
N GLN A 73 -11.68 -13.26 -0.58
CA GLN A 73 -10.98 -12.54 0.50
C GLN A 73 -9.56 -13.07 0.73
N THR A 74 -9.36 -14.39 0.56
CA THR A 74 -8.04 -15.02 0.68
C THR A 74 -7.10 -14.57 -0.44
N ASN A 75 -7.58 -14.51 -1.68
CA ASN A 75 -6.76 -14.06 -2.81
C ASN A 75 -6.43 -12.58 -2.68
N ALA A 76 -7.38 -11.75 -2.28
CA ALA A 76 -7.18 -10.33 -2.02
C ALA A 76 -6.15 -10.07 -0.90
N ALA A 77 -6.25 -10.80 0.21
CA ALA A 77 -5.28 -10.71 1.31
C ALA A 77 -3.86 -11.08 0.84
N LYS A 78 -3.71 -12.17 0.06
CA LYS A 78 -2.44 -12.57 -0.56
C LYS A 78 -1.91 -11.51 -1.53
N MET A 79 -2.79 -10.93 -2.34
CA MET A 79 -2.47 -9.86 -3.29
C MET A 79 -2.04 -8.55 -2.64
N LEU A 80 -2.31 -8.35 -1.35
CA LEU A 80 -1.80 -7.22 -0.56
C LEU A 80 -0.62 -7.62 0.33
N GLY A 81 -0.43 -8.92 0.58
CA GLY A 81 0.56 -9.44 1.51
C GLY A 81 0.20 -9.19 2.97
N VAL A 82 -1.09 -9.28 3.30
CA VAL A 82 -1.61 -9.16 4.67
C VAL A 82 -2.32 -10.46 5.09
N SER A 83 -2.54 -10.63 6.39
CA SER A 83 -3.34 -11.77 6.87
C SER A 83 -4.80 -11.65 6.43
N LEU A 84 -5.48 -12.79 6.29
CA LEU A 84 -6.91 -12.81 5.97
C LEU A 84 -7.74 -12.02 6.99
N ARG A 85 -7.37 -12.11 8.28
CA ARG A 85 -8.06 -11.38 9.34
C ARG A 85 -7.96 -9.86 9.13
N CYS A 86 -6.75 -9.36 8.86
CA CYS A 86 -6.50 -7.94 8.65
C CYS A 86 -7.29 -7.42 7.43
N TYR A 87 -7.31 -8.20 6.34
CA TYR A 87 -8.11 -7.88 5.17
C TYR A 87 -9.62 -7.82 5.46
N ILE A 88 -10.15 -8.78 6.23
CA ILE A 88 -11.57 -8.77 6.62
C ILE A 88 -11.90 -7.52 7.45
N ASP A 89 -10.99 -7.08 8.34
CA ASP A 89 -11.19 -5.86 9.12
C ASP A 89 -11.19 -4.61 8.23
N TYR A 90 -10.37 -4.59 7.17
CA TYR A 90 -10.37 -3.51 6.16
C TYR A 90 -11.69 -3.41 5.39
N GLU A 91 -12.33 -4.53 5.06
CA GLU A 91 -13.66 -4.54 4.40
C GLU A 91 -14.80 -4.07 5.33
N LYS A 92 -14.66 -4.26 6.64
CA LYS A 92 -15.76 -4.05 7.60
C LYS A 92 -15.79 -2.67 8.25
N ILE A 93 -14.62 -2.08 8.50
CA ILE A 93 -14.50 -0.89 9.35
C ILE A 93 -14.03 0.28 8.50
N LYS A 94 -12.71 0.45 8.39
CA LYS A 94 -12.07 1.43 7.52
C LYS A 94 -10.65 0.95 7.29
N ALA A 95 -10.29 0.79 6.03
CA ALA A 95 -8.92 0.47 5.68
C ALA A 95 -7.98 1.64 6.01
N PRO A 96 -6.76 1.36 6.51
CA PRO A 96 -5.76 2.40 6.70
C PRO A 96 -5.31 2.95 5.34
N TYR A 97 -4.83 4.20 5.32
CA TYR A 97 -4.51 4.91 4.08
C TYR A 97 -3.51 4.18 3.17
N PHE A 98 -2.42 3.63 3.73
CA PHE A 98 -1.47 2.82 2.94
C PHE A 98 -2.12 1.61 2.26
N ALA A 99 -3.16 1.02 2.86
CA ALA A 99 -3.83 -0.13 2.27
C ALA A 99 -4.66 0.31 1.05
N CYS A 100 -5.30 1.48 1.11
CA CYS A 100 -5.97 2.07 -0.04
C CYS A 100 -4.97 2.37 -1.17
N LEU A 101 -3.82 2.99 -0.85
CA LEU A 101 -2.75 3.24 -1.81
C LEU A 101 -2.26 1.94 -2.47
N ALA A 102 -2.12 0.86 -1.68
CA ALA A 102 -1.69 -0.43 -2.20
C ALA A 102 -2.64 -1.00 -3.26
N ILE A 103 -3.96 -0.81 -3.10
CA ILE A 103 -4.94 -1.19 -4.13
C ILE A 103 -4.73 -0.39 -5.42
N HIS A 104 -4.50 0.93 -5.34
CA HIS A 104 -4.24 1.75 -6.54
C HIS A 104 -3.03 1.27 -7.33
N ALA A 105 -1.97 0.84 -6.63
CA ALA A 105 -0.81 0.24 -7.29
C ALA A 105 -1.18 -1.06 -8.05
N LEU A 106 -2.04 -1.90 -7.46
CA LEU A 106 -2.52 -3.13 -8.10
C LEU A 106 -3.41 -2.85 -9.31
N GLU A 107 -4.33 -1.89 -9.20
CA GLU A 107 -5.20 -1.47 -10.31
C GLU A 107 -4.39 -0.89 -11.48
N GLY A 108 -3.41 -0.04 -11.17
CA GLY A 108 -2.51 0.53 -12.16
C GLY A 108 -1.58 -0.50 -12.83
N ALA A 109 -1.33 -1.64 -12.19
CA ALA A 109 -0.58 -2.75 -12.78
C ALA A 109 -1.47 -3.61 -13.70
N ASN A 110 -2.75 -3.78 -13.35
CA ASN A 110 -3.69 -4.61 -14.11
C ASN A 110 -4.24 -3.95 -15.39
N LYS A 111 -4.19 -2.61 -15.50
CA LYS A 111 -4.59 -1.89 -16.72
C LYS A 111 -3.76 -2.22 -17.98
N PHE A 112 -2.64 -2.93 -17.84
CA PHE A 112 -1.78 -3.36 -18.95
C PHE A 112 -1.90 -4.86 -19.26
N LEU A 113 -2.83 -5.58 -18.63
CA LEU A 113 -3.03 -7.03 -18.80
C LEU A 113 -4.46 -7.41 -19.24
N ILE A 114 -5.23 -6.46 -19.77
CA ILE A 114 -6.52 -6.71 -20.45
C ILE A 114 -6.48 -6.04 -21.81
#